data_AF-A0A846YW86-F1
#
_entry.id   AF-A0A846YW86-F1
#
_cell.length_a   1.000
_cell.length_b   1.000
_cell.length_c   1.000
_cell.angle_alpha   90.00
_cell.angle_beta   90.00
_cell.angle_gamma   90.00
#
_symmetry.space_group_name_H-M   'P 1'
#
loop_
_entity.id
_entity.type
_entity.pdbx_description
1 polymer ?
#
loop_
_entity_poly.entity_id
_entity_poly.type
_entity_poly.pdbx_seq_one_letter_code
_entity_poly.pdbx_strand_id
1 'polypeptide(L)'
;MSEVWISAADGCDMVRADAIVILRMDATGRLTAQLRDEAKVNVTLLEGSSGGGHPPADFHRRLVRTISELADASGAQLIRAQQEGDTWRWVSESL
;
A
#
# COMPACT_ATOMS: atom_id res chain seq x y z
N MET A 1 14.26 14.36 5.14
CA MET A 1 13.30 13.82 4.17
C MET A 1 12.59 12.68 4.86
N SER A 2 11.26 12.67 4.84
CA SER A 2 10.45 11.54 5.30
C SER A 2 10.65 10.36 4.34
N GLU A 3 10.84 9.16 4.88
CA GLU A 3 10.95 7.95 4.07
C GLU A 3 9.74 7.07 4.33
N VAL A 4 8.82 7.03 3.37
CA VAL A 4 7.60 6.22 3.48
C VAL A 4 7.79 4.93 2.69
N TRP A 5 7.67 3.82 3.38
CA TRP A 5 7.73 2.46 2.87
C TRP A 5 6.35 1.83 2.91
N ILE A 6 6.07 0.91 2.00
CA ILE A 6 4.82 0.18 1.91
C ILE A 6 5.14 -1.31 1.87
N SER A 7 4.56 -2.08 2.79
CA SER A 7 4.70 -3.53 2.81
C SER A 7 3.97 -4.15 1.61
N ALA A 8 4.63 -5.05 0.90
CA ALA A 8 4.04 -5.88 -0.13
C ALA A 8 3.12 -6.94 0.49
N ALA A 9 2.30 -7.59 -0.35
CA ALA A 9 1.30 -8.54 0.12
C ALA A 9 1.89 -9.81 0.74
N ASP A 10 3.14 -10.14 0.44
CA ASP A 10 3.86 -11.27 1.05
C ASP A 10 4.34 -11.00 2.49
N GLY A 11 4.30 -9.73 2.94
CA GLY A 11 4.79 -9.29 4.23
C GLY A 11 6.32 -9.33 4.39
N CYS A 12 7.06 -9.69 3.33
CA CYS A 12 8.52 -9.78 3.33
C CYS A 12 9.15 -8.63 2.55
N ASP A 13 8.52 -8.24 1.45
CA ASP A 13 9.02 -7.16 0.59
C ASP A 13 8.48 -5.80 1.04
N MET A 14 9.29 -4.77 0.83
CA MET A 14 8.94 -3.37 1.09
C MET A 14 9.26 -2.54 -0.13
N VAL A 15 8.33 -1.65 -0.49
CA VAL A 15 8.45 -0.75 -1.63
C VAL A 15 8.49 0.69 -1.14
N ARG A 16 9.40 1.50 -1.69
CA ARG A 16 9.41 2.94 -1.44
C ARG A 16 8.20 3.62 -2.06
N ALA A 17 7.48 4.45 -1.29
CA ALA A 17 6.31 5.16 -1.78
C ALA A 17 6.65 6.11 -2.95
N ASP A 18 7.82 6.76 -2.93
CA ASP A 18 8.27 7.67 -4.00
C ASP A 18 8.66 6.96 -5.31
N ALA A 19 8.84 5.64 -5.26
CA ALA A 19 9.07 4.82 -6.44
C ALA A 19 7.77 4.46 -7.17
N ILE A 20 6.59 4.62 -6.55
CA ILE A 20 5.31 4.21 -7.14
C ILE A 20 4.82 5.28 -8.12
N VAL A 21 4.46 4.86 -9.33
CA VAL A 21 3.91 5.75 -10.38
C VAL A 21 2.45 5.46 -10.71
N ILE A 22 1.98 4.23 -10.50
CA ILE A 22 0.58 3.85 -10.72
C ILE A 22 0.13 2.92 -9.60
N LEU A 23 -1.06 3.17 -9.05
CA LEU A 23 -1.80 2.23 -8.21
C LEU A 23 -3.01 1.71 -8.98
N ARG A 24 -3.22 0.40 -8.97
CA ARG A 24 -4.37 -0.24 -9.63
C ARG A 24 -5.06 -1.16 -8.65
N MET A 25 -6.35 -0.91 -8.43
CA MET A 25 -7.24 -1.79 -7.68
C MET A 25 -8.18 -2.45 -8.67
N ASP A 26 -8.23 -3.79 -8.65
CA ASP A 26 -9.11 -4.55 -9.52
C ASP A 26 -10.42 -4.95 -8.82
N ALA A 27 -11.30 -5.62 -9.57
CA ALA A 27 -12.60 -6.06 -9.08
C ALA A 27 -12.53 -7.17 -8.02
N THR A 28 -11.37 -7.81 -7.82
CA THR A 28 -11.17 -8.79 -6.72
C THR A 28 -10.63 -8.14 -5.46
N GLY A 29 -10.33 -6.83 -5.52
CA GLY A 29 -9.81 -6.06 -4.40
C GLY A 29 -8.30 -6.21 -4.26
N ARG A 30 -7.66 -6.78 -5.28
CA ARG A 30 -6.21 -6.85 -5.35
C ARG A 30 -5.69 -5.47 -5.67
N LEU A 31 -4.69 -5.03 -4.91
CA LEU A 31 -4.01 -3.76 -5.12
C LEU A 31 -2.60 -4.04 -5.64
N THR A 32 -2.29 -3.47 -6.79
CA THR A 32 -0.95 -3.52 -7.38
C THR A 32 -0.37 -2.12 -7.54
N ALA A 33 0.93 -2.00 -7.36
CA ALA A 33 1.70 -0.79 -7.56
C ALA A 33 2.70 -1.00 -8.68
N GLN A 34 2.74 -0.07 -9.64
CA GLN A 34 3.77 -0.02 -10.65
C GLN A 34 4.90 0.90 -10.20
N LEU A 35 6.14 0.43 -10.33
CA LEU A 35 7.33 1.20 -9.98
C LEU A 35 7.86 2.03 -11.14
N ARG A 36 8.54 3.11 -10.79
CA ARG A 36 9.36 3.95 -11.68
C ARG A 36 10.67 3.24 -11.97
N ASP A 37 10.61 2.14 -12.71
CA ASP A 37 11.80 1.49 -13.26
C ASP A 37 11.63 1.26 -14.76
N GLU A 38 12.73 0.99 -15.46
CA GLU A 38 12.72 0.74 -16.91
C GLU A 38 11.92 -0.51 -17.28
N ALA A 39 11.87 -1.49 -16.36
CA ALA A 39 11.15 -2.76 -16.53
C ALA A 39 9.65 -2.66 -16.24
N LYS A 40 9.17 -1.52 -15.72
CA LYS A 40 7.79 -1.27 -15.30
C LYS A 40 7.26 -2.35 -14.35
N VAL A 41 8.08 -2.76 -13.37
CA VAL A 41 7.72 -3.82 -12.42
C VAL A 41 6.41 -3.48 -11.71
N ASN A 42 5.52 -4.48 -11.58
CA ASN A 42 4.31 -4.37 -10.77
C ASN A 42 4.46 -5.24 -9.53
N VAL A 43 4.29 -4.64 -8.36
CA VAL A 43 4.32 -5.30 -7.06
C VAL A 43 2.88 -5.43 -6.55
N THR A 44 2.52 -6.59 -6.00
CA THR A 44 1.23 -6.75 -5.31
C THR A 44 1.37 -6.21 -3.87
N LEU A 45 0.58 -5.19 -3.53
CA LEU A 45 0.52 -4.63 -2.17
C LEU A 45 -0.59 -5.28 -1.33
N LEU A 46 -1.60 -5.84 -2.00
CA LEU A 46 -2.68 -6.60 -1.38
C LEU A 46 -3.18 -7.63 -2.40
N GLU A 47 -3.22 -8.92 -2.04
CA GLU A 47 -3.69 -9.99 -2.94
C GLU A 47 -5.20 -9.92 -3.24
N GLY A 48 -5.96 -9.12 -2.47
CA GLY A 48 -7.42 -9.17 -2.46
C GLY A 48 -7.92 -10.37 -1.66
N SER A 49 -9.23 -10.46 -1.45
CA SER A 49 -9.80 -11.50 -0.59
C SER A 49 -10.66 -12.45 -1.41
N SER A 50 -10.38 -13.76 -1.31
CA SER A 50 -11.23 -14.81 -1.89
C SER A 50 -12.37 -15.24 -0.95
N GLY A 51 -12.42 -14.73 0.30
CA GLY A 51 -13.42 -15.16 1.28
C GLY A 51 -13.48 -14.39 2.61
N GLY A 52 -12.57 -13.46 2.88
CA GLY A 52 -12.52 -12.67 4.12
C GLY A 52 -12.68 -11.17 3.86
N GLY A 53 -13.82 -10.73 3.33
CA GLY A 53 -14.14 -9.30 3.19
C GLY A 53 -13.35 -8.55 2.10
N HIS A 54 -14.07 -7.90 1.19
CA HIS A 54 -13.46 -7.13 0.11
C HIS A 54 -13.01 -5.74 0.64
N PRO A 55 -11.77 -5.29 0.35
CA PRO A 55 -11.35 -3.93 0.71
C PRO A 55 -12.26 -2.89 0.03
N PRO A 56 -12.50 -1.72 0.65
CA PRO A 56 -13.33 -0.67 0.06
C PRO A 56 -12.84 -0.24 -1.33
N ALA A 57 -13.75 0.10 -2.24
CA ALA A 57 -13.39 0.47 -3.62
C ALA A 57 -12.41 1.67 -3.72
N ASP A 58 -12.34 2.50 -2.69
CA ASP A 58 -11.44 3.64 -2.58
C ASP A 58 -10.13 3.34 -1.82
N PHE A 59 -9.83 2.07 -1.51
CA PHE A 59 -8.70 1.70 -0.64
C PHE A 59 -7.34 2.18 -1.18
N HIS A 60 -7.14 2.15 -2.49
CA HIS A 60 -5.96 2.72 -3.16
C HIS A 60 -5.84 4.24 -2.96
N ARG A 61 -6.97 4.97 -2.89
CA ARG A 61 -6.99 6.42 -2.61
C ARG A 61 -6.66 6.73 -1.16
N ARG A 62 -7.11 5.86 -0.24
CA ARG A 62 -6.77 5.97 1.18
C ARG A 62 -5.26 5.79 1.38
N LEU A 63 -4.61 4.89 0.64
CA LEU A 63 -3.16 4.74 0.66
C LEU A 63 -2.44 6.05 0.27
N VAL A 64 -2.85 6.66 -0.85
CA VAL A 64 -2.27 7.93 -1.31
C VAL A 64 -2.43 9.02 -0.24
N ARG A 65 -3.59 9.08 0.40
CA ARG A 65 -3.83 10.03 1.50
C ARG A 65 -2.87 9.78 2.67
N THR A 66 -2.74 8.54 3.13
CA THR A 66 -1.83 8.16 4.22
C THR A 66 -0.37 8.50 3.88
N ILE A 67 0.07 8.25 2.64
CA ILE A 67 1.41 8.63 2.18
C ILE A 67 1.60 10.14 2.29
N SER A 68 0.63 10.93 1.82
CA SER A 68 0.69 12.40 1.92
C SER A 68 0.71 12.90 3.36
N GLU A 69 -0.06 12.28 4.25
CA GLU A 69 -0.08 12.63 5.68
C GLU A 69 1.26 12.34 6.37
N LEU A 70 1.95 11.26 5.97
CA LEU A 70 3.26 10.89 6.50
C LEU A 70 4.43 11.60 5.83
N ALA A 71 4.21 12.25 4.68
CA ALA A 71 5.25 13.00 3.99
C ALA A 71 5.78 14.17 4.85
N ASP A 72 4.97 14.68 5.77
CA ASP A 72 5.37 15.72 6.73
C ASP A 72 5.91 15.17 8.06
N ALA A 73 5.91 13.84 8.24
CA ALA A 73 6.41 13.19 9.44
C ALA A 73 7.96 13.15 9.48
N SER A 74 8.52 13.11 10.69
CA SER A 74 9.97 12.91 10.88
C SER A 74 10.31 11.43 10.95
N GLY A 75 11.33 11.00 10.22
CA GLY A 75 11.84 9.63 10.24
C GLY A 75 11.25 8.74 9.14
N ALA A 76 11.60 7.45 9.20
CA ALA A 76 11.10 6.43 8.29
C ALA A 76 9.80 5.82 8.84
N GLN A 77 8.84 5.59 7.96
CA GLN A 77 7.51 5.05 8.27
C GLN A 77 7.20 3.87 7.36
N LEU A 78 6.60 2.82 7.91
CA LEU A 78 6.09 1.68 7.17
C LEU A 78 4.57 1.68 7.18
N ILE A 79 3.95 1.67 6.00
CA ILE A 79 2.52 1.48 5.80
C ILE A 79 2.26 0.01 5.44
N ARG A 80 1.27 -0.62 6.07
CA ARG A 80 0.78 -1.96 5.67
C ARG A 80 -0.74 -2.01 5.65
N ALA A 81 -1.30 -2.84 4.77
CA ALA A 81 -2.72 -3.16 4.80
C ALA A 81 -3.01 -4.04 6.01
N GLN A 82 -4.03 -3.70 6.78
CA GLN A 82 -4.50 -4.50 7.89
C GLN A 82 -6.00 -4.74 7.75
N GLN A 83 -6.39 -5.98 7.95
CA GLN A 83 -7.77 -6.39 8.11
C GLN A 83 -8.04 -6.67 9.59
N GLU A 84 -9.04 -5.99 10.16
CA GLU A 84 -9.56 -6.24 11.51
C GLU A 84 -11.06 -6.54 11.39
N GLY A 85 -11.43 -7.82 11.54
CA GLY A 85 -12.77 -8.30 11.21
C GLY A 85 -13.11 -8.04 9.74
N ASP A 86 -14.22 -7.34 9.48
CA ASP A 86 -14.63 -6.90 8.14
C ASP A 86 -14.06 -5.54 7.73
N THR A 87 -13.25 -4.91 8.58
CA THR A 87 -12.73 -3.57 8.34
C THR A 87 -11.31 -3.62 7.78
N TRP A 88 -11.12 -2.97 6.63
CA TRP A 88 -9.80 -2.75 6.02
C TRP A 88 -9.28 -1.35 6.31
N ARG A 89 -8.03 -1.26 6.75
CA ARG A 89 -7.33 0.02 6.97
C ARG A 89 -5.86 -0.06 6.56
N TRP A 90 -5.30 1.10 6.26
CA TRP A 90 -3.85 1.28 6.23
C TRP A 90 -3.39 1.64 7.63
N VAL A 91 -2.39 0.92 8.14
CA VAL A 91 -1.72 1.25 9.40
C VAL A 91 -0.29 1.64 9.11
N SER A 92 0.19 2.64 9.85
CA SER A 92 1.56 3.12 9.77
C SER A 92 2.29 2.89 11.09
N GLU A 93 3.57 2.50 11.01
CA GLU A 93 4.46 2.39 12.17
C GLU A 93 5.84 2.99 11.84
N SER A 94 6.52 3.51 12.85
CA SER A 94 7.91 3.98 12.70
C SER A 94 8.85 2.79 12.53
N LEU A 95 9.85 2.94 11.66
CA LEU A 95 10.95 1.99 11.49
C LEU A 95 12.14 2.32 12.39
#